data_AF-A0A7W1AH63-F1
#
_entry.id   AF-A0A7W1AH63-F1
#
_cell.length_a   1.000
_cell.length_b   1.000
_cell.length_c   1.000
_cell.angle_alpha   90.00
_cell.angle_beta   90.00
_cell.angle_gamma   90.00
#
_symmetry.space_group_name_H-M   'P 1'
#
loop_
_entity.id
_entity.type
_entity.pdbx_description
1 polymer ?
#
loop_
_entity_poly.entity_id
_entity_poly.type
_entity_poly.pdbx_seq_one_letter_code
_entity_poly.pdbx_strand_id
1 'polypeptide(L)'
;MVPSLLVVAACEDKGLKVPDPEVRKSDVKLNLPALPAFDLPAANADGSRSIKEMRVKGRKLLDTEITVKGIVTWAYDCPTAVREPGMDDKTVQKIIDEDPTKCERAKFYLGDAADTPAEKSMWVVDVPRPFNKLEIERLPKEELKNPPPDRCDPKKDKGATCPVYKVGD
;
A
#
# COMPACT_ATOMS: atom_id res chain seq x y z
N MET A 1 33.21 -68.53 2.52
CA MET A 1 32.16 -69.48 2.94
C MET A 1 31.21 -68.73 3.85
N VAL A 2 29.96 -68.63 3.42
CA VAL A 2 28.82 -68.01 4.13
C VAL A 2 28.14 -69.11 4.95
N PRO A 3 27.73 -68.80 6.18
CA PRO A 3 26.29 -68.75 6.48
C PRO A 3 25.99 -67.44 7.24
N SER A 4 25.22 -66.50 6.71
CA SER A 4 23.74 -66.50 6.67
C SER A 4 23.10 -67.24 7.84
N LEU A 5 22.88 -66.50 8.93
CA LEU A 5 21.75 -66.74 9.82
C LEU A 5 20.88 -65.48 9.81
N LEU A 6 19.67 -65.62 9.27
CA LEU A 6 18.57 -64.69 9.47
C LEU A 6 18.21 -64.66 10.96
N VAL A 7 18.18 -63.47 11.57
CA VAL A 7 17.37 -63.24 12.78
C VAL A 7 16.11 -62.50 12.35
N VAL A 8 15.01 -63.20 12.61
CA VAL A 8 13.63 -62.84 12.34
C VAL A 8 13.26 -61.57 13.09
N ALA A 9 12.51 -60.70 12.40
CA ALA A 9 11.83 -59.56 12.97
C ALA A 9 10.96 -59.96 14.18
N ALA A 10 11.15 -59.26 15.29
CA ALA A 10 10.13 -59.11 16.31
C ALA A 10 10.02 -57.63 16.65
N CYS A 11 9.11 -56.95 15.96
CA CYS A 11 8.50 -55.73 16.48
C CYS A 11 7.74 -56.13 17.76
N GLU A 12 8.34 -55.89 18.92
CA GLU A 12 7.59 -55.85 20.16
C GLU A 12 7.32 -54.39 20.51
N ASP A 13 6.02 -54.05 20.51
CA ASP A 13 5.39 -52.89 21.09
C ASP A 13 5.85 -52.62 22.53
N LYS A 14 7.04 -52.04 22.70
CA LYS A 14 7.46 -51.42 23.95
C LYS A 14 7.50 -49.93 23.75
N GLY A 15 6.30 -49.35 23.75
CA GLY A 15 6.08 -47.92 23.79
C GLY A 15 6.98 -47.28 24.86
N LEU A 16 7.91 -46.46 24.42
CA LEU A 16 8.62 -45.53 25.27
C LEU A 16 7.57 -44.63 25.93
N LYS A 17 7.33 -44.84 27.23
CA LYS A 17 6.50 -43.94 28.03
C LYS A 17 7.21 -42.60 28.12
N VAL A 18 6.79 -41.67 27.26
CA VAL A 18 7.12 -40.25 27.40
C VAL A 18 6.54 -39.79 28.76
N PRO A 19 7.29 -39.06 29.60
CA PRO A 19 6.74 -38.50 30.82
C PRO A 19 5.53 -37.63 30.47
N ASP A 20 4.42 -37.80 31.20
CA ASP A 20 3.26 -36.92 31.05
C ASP A 20 3.72 -35.46 31.22
N PRO A 21 3.39 -34.55 30.29
CA PRO A 21 3.71 -33.15 30.46
C PRO A 21 2.99 -32.67 31.73
N GLU A 22 3.74 -32.17 32.71
CA GLU A 22 3.23 -31.63 33.96
C GLU A 22 2.54 -30.27 33.72
N VAL A 23 1.56 -30.24 32.83
CA VAL A 23 0.63 -29.14 32.69
C VAL A 23 -0.42 -29.36 33.78
N ARG A 24 -0.17 -28.78 34.96
CA ARG A 24 -1.25 -28.57 35.93
C ARG A 24 -2.32 -27.74 35.22
N LYS A 25 -3.42 -28.40 34.82
CA LYS A 25 -4.60 -27.71 34.33
C LYS A 25 -5.09 -26.83 35.47
N SER A 26 -4.76 -25.56 35.42
CA SER A 26 -5.25 -24.59 36.38
C SER A 26 -6.78 -24.51 36.22
N ASP A 27 -7.55 -25.00 37.19
CA ASP A 27 -9.01 -24.80 37.31
C ASP A 27 -9.40 -23.34 37.61
N VAL A 28 -8.50 -22.40 37.29
CA VAL A 28 -8.75 -20.96 37.42
C VAL A 28 -9.58 -20.56 36.21
N LYS A 29 -10.90 -20.48 36.42
CA LYS A 29 -11.82 -19.81 35.51
C LYS A 29 -11.48 -18.32 35.48
N LEU A 30 -10.52 -17.95 34.63
CA LEU A 30 -10.24 -16.56 34.29
C LEU A 30 -11.51 -16.00 33.65
N ASN A 31 -12.22 -15.14 34.37
CA ASN A 31 -13.28 -14.30 33.80
C ASN A 31 -12.60 -13.27 32.89
N LEU A 32 -12.27 -13.71 31.67
CA LEU A 32 -11.83 -12.80 30.63
C LEU A 32 -13.04 -11.96 30.21
N PRO A 33 -12.88 -10.63 30.09
CA PRO A 33 -13.93 -9.79 29.54
C PRO A 33 -14.29 -10.30 28.15
N ALA A 34 -15.56 -10.13 27.76
CA ALA A 34 -16.01 -10.51 26.43
C ALA A 34 -15.09 -9.86 25.38
N LEU A 35 -14.58 -10.67 24.46
CA LEU A 35 -13.81 -10.18 23.33
C LEU A 35 -14.62 -9.07 22.65
N PRO A 36 -14.06 -7.86 22.49
CA PRO A 36 -14.77 -6.79 21.81
C PRO A 36 -15.10 -7.27 20.38
N ALA A 37 -16.34 -7.05 19.97
CA ALA A 37 -16.77 -7.42 18.63
C ALA A 37 -15.89 -6.70 17.59
N PHE A 38 -15.21 -7.48 16.75
CA PHE A 38 -14.45 -6.96 15.63
C PHE A 38 -15.38 -6.85 14.43
N ASP A 39 -16.08 -5.73 14.33
CA ASP A 39 -16.92 -5.45 13.17
C ASP A 39 -16.04 -5.08 11.97
N LEU A 40 -16.10 -5.93 10.95
CA LEU A 40 -15.48 -5.65 9.66
C LEU A 40 -16.21 -4.46 9.03
N PRO A 41 -15.50 -3.41 8.62
CA PRO A 41 -16.15 -2.34 7.87
C PRO A 41 -16.81 -2.93 6.62
N ALA A 42 -18.10 -2.64 6.46
CA ALA A 42 -18.83 -2.91 5.24
C ALA A 42 -18.39 -1.91 4.16
N ALA A 43 -18.60 -2.27 2.88
CA ALA A 43 -18.51 -1.29 1.81
C ALA A 43 -19.55 -0.19 2.03
N ASN A 44 -19.24 1.02 1.57
CA ASN A 44 -20.17 2.13 1.63
C ASN A 44 -21.41 1.84 0.75
N ALA A 45 -22.54 2.46 1.06
CA ALA A 45 -23.81 2.25 0.36
C ALA A 45 -23.75 2.63 -1.14
N ASP A 46 -22.78 3.45 -1.53
CA ASP A 46 -22.51 3.87 -2.91
C ASP A 46 -21.63 2.87 -3.69
N GLY A 47 -21.29 1.72 -3.09
CA GLY A 47 -20.41 0.72 -3.67
C GLY A 47 -18.91 1.06 -3.56
N SER A 48 -18.56 2.22 -3.00
CA SER A 48 -17.17 2.56 -2.70
C SER A 48 -16.67 1.82 -1.45
N ARG A 49 -15.37 1.62 -1.36
CA ARG A 49 -14.71 0.98 -0.22
C ARG A 49 -14.05 2.02 0.67
N SER A 50 -14.01 1.73 1.97
CA SER A 50 -13.31 2.55 2.96
C SER A 50 -11.83 2.17 3.05
N ILE A 51 -10.99 3.08 3.53
CA ILE A 51 -9.56 2.80 3.76
C ILE A 51 -9.40 1.70 4.80
N LYS A 52 -10.21 1.73 5.87
CA LYS A 52 -10.24 0.64 6.87
C LYS A 52 -10.54 -0.72 6.25
N GLU A 53 -11.48 -0.80 5.30
CA GLU A 53 -11.76 -2.04 4.59
C GLU A 53 -10.56 -2.48 3.74
N MET A 54 -9.96 -1.56 3.00
CA MET A 54 -8.79 -1.85 2.15
C MET A 54 -7.61 -2.40 2.95
N ARG A 55 -7.40 -1.93 4.19
CA ARG A 55 -6.33 -2.44 5.06
C ARG A 55 -6.56 -3.88 5.53
N VAL A 56 -7.81 -4.30 5.68
CA VAL A 56 -8.16 -5.64 6.18
C VAL A 56 -8.37 -6.64 5.03
N LYS A 57 -9.03 -6.21 3.96
CA LYS A 57 -9.48 -7.07 2.85
C LYS A 57 -8.77 -6.80 1.53
N GLY A 58 -7.89 -5.80 1.44
CA GLY A 58 -7.29 -5.33 0.19
C GLY A 58 -6.55 -6.41 -0.60
N ARG A 59 -5.97 -7.42 0.06
CA ARG A 59 -5.30 -8.54 -0.64
C ARG A 59 -6.23 -9.30 -1.58
N LYS A 60 -7.54 -9.36 -1.27
CA LYS A 60 -8.54 -10.04 -2.12
C LYS A 60 -9.00 -9.18 -3.30
N LEU A 61 -8.58 -7.91 -3.34
CA LEU A 61 -8.96 -6.91 -4.32
C LEU A 61 -7.79 -6.54 -5.24
N LEU A 62 -6.66 -7.23 -5.12
CA LEU A 62 -5.56 -7.09 -6.07
C LEU A 62 -6.03 -7.49 -7.46
N ASP A 63 -5.48 -6.84 -8.49
CA ASP A 63 -5.84 -7.03 -9.90
C ASP A 63 -7.32 -6.76 -10.24
N THR A 64 -8.03 -6.02 -9.38
CA THR A 64 -9.40 -5.58 -9.62
C THR A 64 -9.51 -4.06 -9.63
N GLU A 65 -10.42 -3.54 -10.45
CA GLU A 65 -10.80 -2.13 -10.42
C GLU A 65 -11.77 -1.89 -9.27
N ILE A 66 -11.43 -0.94 -8.40
CA ILE A 66 -12.23 -0.59 -7.22
C ILE A 66 -12.31 0.92 -7.07
N THR A 67 -13.43 1.39 -6.53
CA THR A 67 -13.59 2.78 -6.11
C THR A 67 -13.36 2.86 -4.61
N VAL A 68 -12.39 3.67 -4.19
CA VAL A 68 -12.09 3.93 -2.78
C VAL A 68 -12.48 5.37 -2.46
N LYS A 69 -13.21 5.55 -1.36
CA LYS A 69 -13.57 6.86 -0.86
C LYS A 69 -12.75 7.14 0.39
N GLY A 70 -12.09 8.29 0.40
CA GLY A 70 -11.24 8.73 1.49
C GLY A 70 -10.88 10.19 1.33
N ILE A 71 -10.20 10.72 2.34
CA ILE A 71 -9.71 12.10 2.40
C ILE A 71 -8.20 12.08 2.22
N VAL A 72 -7.68 12.98 1.40
CA VAL A 72 -6.22 13.15 1.25
C VAL A 72 -5.65 13.72 2.55
N THR A 73 -4.90 12.92 3.31
CA THR A 73 -4.32 13.36 4.60
C THR A 73 -2.94 13.99 4.44
N TRP A 74 -2.26 13.68 3.35
CA TRP A 74 -0.94 14.23 3.01
C TRP A 74 -0.66 14.03 1.53
N ALA A 75 -0.03 15.01 0.88
CA ALA A 75 0.40 14.91 -0.50
C ALA A 75 1.86 15.35 -0.63
N TYR A 76 2.62 14.64 -1.46
CA TYR A 76 4.00 15.00 -1.76
C TYR A 76 4.05 16.28 -2.61
N ASP A 77 4.83 17.25 -2.15
CA ASP A 77 5.08 18.51 -2.85
C ASP A 77 6.57 18.64 -3.18
N CYS A 78 6.92 18.43 -4.45
CA CYS A 78 8.32 18.45 -4.89
C CYS A 78 9.02 19.81 -4.65
N PRO A 79 8.43 20.97 -5.00
CA PRO A 79 9.00 22.27 -4.67
C PRO A 79 9.41 22.44 -3.20
N THR A 80 8.58 21.98 -2.26
CA THR A 80 8.92 22.03 -0.83
C THR A 80 10.03 21.03 -0.48
N ALA A 81 10.01 19.83 -1.06
CA ALA A 81 11.02 18.80 -0.80
C ALA A 81 12.43 19.15 -1.30
N VAL A 82 12.54 19.88 -2.41
CA VAL A 82 13.82 20.26 -3.04
C VAL A 82 14.33 21.62 -2.52
N ARG A 83 13.50 22.36 -1.77
CA ARG A 83 13.85 23.71 -1.29
C ARG A 83 14.80 23.66 -0.10
N GLU A 84 15.97 24.25 -0.30
CA GLU A 84 16.92 24.65 0.73
C GLU A 84 16.64 26.07 1.26
N PRO A 85 17.08 26.39 2.49
CA PRO A 85 16.91 27.72 3.06
C PRO A 85 17.51 28.83 2.18
N GLY A 86 16.71 29.86 1.88
CA GLY A 86 17.16 31.03 1.10
C GLY A 86 16.98 30.91 -0.41
N MET A 87 16.51 29.77 -0.94
CA MET A 87 16.14 29.68 -2.36
C MET A 87 14.79 30.35 -2.65
N ASP A 88 14.76 31.11 -3.73
CA ASP A 88 13.54 31.67 -4.30
C ASP A 88 12.83 30.64 -5.21
N ASP A 89 11.54 30.88 -5.45
CA ASP A 89 10.68 29.96 -6.22
C ASP A 89 11.19 29.71 -7.64
N LYS A 90 11.82 30.70 -8.29
CA LYS A 90 12.33 30.54 -9.66
C LYS A 90 13.54 29.63 -9.70
N THR A 91 14.42 29.74 -8.70
CA THR A 91 15.58 28.86 -8.56
C THR A 91 15.13 27.42 -8.33
N VAL A 92 14.15 27.20 -7.45
CA VAL A 92 13.58 25.86 -7.22
C VAL A 92 12.98 25.29 -8.51
N GLN A 93 12.20 26.10 -9.24
CA GLN A 93 11.61 25.65 -10.51
C GLN A 93 12.68 25.29 -11.55
N LYS A 94 13.75 26.09 -11.63
CA LYS A 94 14.86 25.82 -12.54
C LYS A 94 15.55 24.50 -12.21
N ILE A 95 15.78 24.21 -10.92
CA ILE A 95 16.37 22.95 -10.47
C ILE A 95 15.49 21.75 -10.88
N ILE A 96 14.17 21.86 -10.70
CA ILE A 96 13.21 20.82 -11.08
C ILE A 96 13.16 20.62 -12.59
N ASP A 97 13.25 21.71 -13.36
CA ASP A 97 13.23 21.66 -14.82
C ASP A 97 14.51 21.06 -15.41
N GLU A 98 15.67 21.38 -14.83
CA GLU A 98 16.99 20.88 -15.23
C GLU A 98 17.18 19.41 -14.84
N ASP A 99 16.73 19.04 -13.64
CA ASP A 99 16.82 17.66 -13.12
C ASP A 99 15.52 17.22 -12.44
N PRO A 100 14.57 16.67 -13.23
CA PRO A 100 13.31 16.14 -12.69
C PRO A 100 13.49 14.94 -11.75
N THR A 101 14.67 14.30 -11.72
CA THR A 101 14.91 13.14 -10.85
C THR A 101 15.08 13.51 -9.38
N LYS A 102 15.26 14.81 -9.08
CA LYS A 102 15.22 15.35 -7.71
C LYS A 102 13.83 15.27 -7.09
N CYS A 103 12.78 15.19 -7.90
CA CYS A 103 11.44 14.93 -7.43
C CYS A 103 11.23 13.43 -7.25
N GLU A 104 10.70 13.03 -6.10
CA GLU A 104 10.11 11.71 -5.98
C GLU A 104 8.86 11.59 -6.86
N ARG A 105 8.45 10.35 -7.16
CA ARG A 105 7.17 10.09 -7.81
C ARG A 105 6.03 10.68 -6.98
N ALA A 106 5.07 11.29 -7.67
CA ALA A 106 3.90 11.88 -7.04
C ALA A 106 3.15 10.82 -6.24
N LYS A 107 2.89 11.13 -4.96
CA LYS A 107 2.31 10.21 -4.01
C LYS A 107 1.48 10.96 -2.97
N PHE A 108 0.44 10.32 -2.46
CA PHE A 108 -0.36 10.86 -1.36
C PHE A 108 -0.89 9.75 -0.45
N TYR A 109 -1.38 10.16 0.71
CA TYR A 109 -2.03 9.30 1.69
C TYR A 109 -3.54 9.56 1.69
N LEU A 110 -4.32 8.48 1.69
CA LEU A 110 -5.77 8.52 1.88
C LEU A 110 -6.15 7.97 3.25
N GLY A 111 -6.89 8.76 4.02
CA GLY A 111 -7.52 8.34 5.28
C GLY A 111 -9.04 8.27 5.16
N ASP A 112 -9.71 7.67 6.14
CA ASP A 112 -11.18 7.74 6.23
C ASP A 112 -11.67 9.11 6.77
N ALA A 113 -10.79 9.83 7.47
CA ALA A 113 -11.01 11.16 8.04
C ALA A 113 -9.77 12.05 7.87
N ALA A 114 -9.93 13.38 7.92
CA ALA A 114 -8.84 14.35 7.72
C ALA A 114 -7.71 14.25 8.76
N ASP A 115 -8.02 13.77 9.97
CA ASP A 115 -7.11 13.54 11.09
C ASP A 115 -6.55 12.12 11.15
N THR A 116 -6.82 11.29 10.13
CA THR A 116 -6.29 9.91 10.07
C THR A 116 -4.75 9.97 10.04
N PRO A 117 -4.06 9.32 10.98
CA PRO A 117 -2.60 9.33 11.01
C PRO A 117 -2.02 8.51 9.85
N ALA A 118 -0.82 8.85 9.40
CA ALA A 118 -0.21 8.29 8.20
C ALA A 118 -0.10 6.75 8.24
N GLU A 119 0.14 6.15 9.40
CA GLU A 119 0.23 4.69 9.58
C GLU A 119 -1.12 3.99 9.41
N LYS A 120 -2.21 4.75 9.46
CA LYS A 120 -3.58 4.27 9.22
C LYS A 120 -4.13 4.66 7.85
N SER A 121 -3.44 5.52 7.13
CA SER A 121 -3.76 5.89 5.77
C SER A 121 -3.22 4.87 4.76
N MET A 122 -3.79 4.87 3.56
CA MET A 122 -3.32 4.09 2.43
C MET A 122 -2.38 4.92 1.56
N TRP A 123 -1.27 4.33 1.14
CA TRP A 123 -0.30 4.98 0.26
C TRP A 123 -0.67 4.78 -1.21
N VAL A 124 -0.85 5.88 -1.92
CA VAL A 124 -1.07 5.90 -3.38
C VAL A 124 0.25 6.32 -4.04
N VAL A 125 0.85 5.43 -4.84
CA VAL A 125 2.24 5.55 -5.32
C VAL A 125 2.40 5.85 -6.82
N ASP A 126 1.33 5.77 -7.61
CA ASP A 126 1.34 6.02 -9.06
C ASP A 126 0.27 7.04 -9.44
N VAL A 127 0.46 8.27 -8.97
CA VAL A 127 -0.45 9.37 -9.24
C VAL A 127 -0.13 9.96 -10.63
N PRO A 128 -1.12 10.08 -11.54
CA PRO A 128 -0.90 10.67 -12.85
C PRO A 128 -0.30 12.08 -12.74
N ARG A 129 0.81 12.32 -13.44
CA ARG A 129 1.52 13.60 -13.43
C ARG A 129 1.71 14.18 -14.84
N PRO A 130 1.82 15.51 -14.99
CA PRO A 130 2.10 16.08 -16.29
C PRO A 130 3.51 15.69 -16.75
N PHE A 131 3.67 15.63 -18.07
CA PHE A 131 4.99 15.48 -18.67
C PHE A 131 5.91 16.63 -18.28
N ASN A 132 7.16 16.30 -17.94
CA ASN A 132 8.20 17.31 -17.74
C ASN A 132 8.74 17.81 -19.10
N LYS A 133 9.53 18.88 -19.09
CA LYS A 133 10.06 19.49 -20.33
C LYS A 133 10.90 18.50 -21.15
N LEU A 134 11.75 17.72 -20.50
CA LEU A 134 12.61 16.74 -21.15
C LEU A 134 11.82 15.60 -21.81
N GLU A 135 10.73 15.15 -21.18
CA GLU A 135 9.83 14.14 -21.73
C GLU A 135 9.12 14.68 -22.97
N ILE A 136 8.65 15.93 -22.94
CA ILE A 136 8.01 16.57 -24.11
C ILE A 136 9.00 16.68 -25.29
N GLU A 137 10.27 16.98 -25.02
CA GLU A 137 11.30 17.13 -26.05
C GLU A 137 11.79 15.79 -26.61
N ARG A 138 11.80 14.73 -25.80
CA ARG A 138 12.42 13.43 -26.15
C ARG A 138 11.42 12.36 -26.56
N LEU A 139 10.18 12.40 -26.07
CA LEU A 139 9.20 11.36 -26.36
C LEU A 139 8.62 11.49 -27.77
N PRO A 140 8.30 10.36 -28.43
CA PRO A 140 7.59 10.38 -29.69
C PRO A 140 6.23 11.07 -29.54
N LYS A 141 5.80 11.79 -30.60
CA LYS A 141 4.50 12.47 -30.63
C LYS A 141 3.31 11.52 -30.37
N GLU A 142 3.45 10.25 -30.72
CA GLU A 142 2.40 9.25 -30.48
C GLU A 142 2.26 8.89 -28.99
N GLU A 143 3.35 8.83 -28.23
CA GLU A 143 3.30 8.64 -26.78
C GLU A 143 2.77 9.88 -26.05
N LEU A 144 3.07 11.07 -26.57
CA LEU A 144 2.47 12.31 -26.06
C LEU A 144 0.95 12.37 -26.32
N LYS A 145 0.47 11.77 -27.41
CA LYS A 145 -0.97 11.67 -27.71
C LYS A 145 -1.66 10.60 -26.86
N ASN A 146 -0.99 9.48 -26.60
CA ASN A 146 -1.52 8.36 -25.83
C ASN A 146 -0.62 8.11 -24.61
N PRO A 147 -0.74 8.96 -23.57
CA PRO A 147 0.13 8.88 -22.41
C PRO A 147 -0.05 7.55 -21.67
N PRO A 148 1.01 7.00 -21.05
CA PRO A 148 0.87 5.93 -20.08
C PRO A 148 0.01 6.37 -18.89
N PRO A 149 -0.56 5.45 -18.09
CA PRO A 149 -1.48 5.78 -17.00
C PRO A 149 -0.89 6.72 -15.93
N ASP A 150 0.42 6.72 -15.77
CA ASP A 150 1.14 7.60 -14.83
C ASP A 150 1.44 9.00 -15.41
N ARG A 151 0.96 9.29 -16.62
CA ARG A 151 1.07 10.59 -17.28
C ARG A 151 -0.31 11.13 -17.65
N CYS A 152 -0.46 12.44 -17.52
CA CYS A 152 -1.67 13.18 -17.86
C CYS A 152 -1.30 14.38 -18.75
N ASP A 153 -2.17 14.69 -19.72
CA ASP A 153 -1.96 15.79 -20.66
C ASP A 153 -2.71 17.03 -20.15
N PRO A 154 -1.99 18.09 -19.69
CA PRO A 154 -2.64 19.29 -19.18
C PRO A 154 -3.42 20.07 -20.26
N LYS A 155 -3.28 19.72 -21.54
CA LYS A 155 -3.93 20.39 -22.68
C LYS A 155 -5.14 19.64 -23.24
N LYS A 156 -5.49 18.47 -22.71
CA LYS A 156 -6.67 17.71 -23.16
C LYS A 156 -7.87 17.95 -22.24
N ASP A 157 -8.93 18.52 -22.81
CA ASP A 157 -10.19 18.86 -22.12
C ASP A 157 -11.04 17.65 -21.66
N LYS A 158 -10.64 16.42 -21.94
CA LYS A 158 -11.46 15.22 -21.66
C LYS A 158 -10.61 14.08 -21.12
N GLY A 159 -10.69 13.85 -19.80
CA GLY A 159 -10.23 12.63 -19.11
C GLY A 159 -8.74 12.54 -18.79
N ALA A 160 -7.90 13.43 -19.32
CA ALA A 160 -6.45 13.43 -19.11
C ALA A 160 -5.94 14.67 -18.35
N THR A 161 -6.83 15.47 -17.75
CA THR A 161 -6.43 16.55 -16.85
C THR A 161 -5.81 15.95 -15.60
N CYS A 162 -4.58 16.37 -15.28
CA CYS A 162 -3.93 15.93 -14.06
C CYS A 162 -4.79 16.30 -12.84
N PRO A 163 -5.27 15.32 -12.07
CA PRO A 163 -6.11 15.60 -10.92
C PRO A 163 -5.31 16.44 -9.92
N VAL A 164 -5.86 17.60 -9.56
CA VAL A 164 -5.31 18.45 -8.52
C VAL A 164 -5.85 17.94 -7.20
N TYR A 165 -4.99 17.29 -6.41
CA TYR A 165 -5.34 16.81 -5.09
C TYR A 165 -4.87 17.81 -4.04
N LYS A 166 -5.75 18.21 -3.12
CA LYS A 166 -5.38 19.00 -1.95
C LYS A 166 -5.60 18.18 -0.69
N VAL A 167 -4.76 18.43 0.31
CA VAL A 167 -4.97 17.86 1.64
C VAL A 167 -6.33 18.33 2.16
N GLY A 168 -7.19 17.38 2.54
CA GLY A 168 -8.56 17.62 2.96
C GLY A 168 -9.63 17.40 1.90
N ASP A 169 -9.26 17.19 0.63
CA ASP A 169 -10.18 16.75 -0.44
C ASP A 169 -10.63 15.29 -0.26
#